data_AF-A0A7W6HYY0-F1
#
_entry.id   AF-A0A7W6HYY0-F1
#
_cell.length_a   1.000
_cell.length_b   1.000
_cell.length_c   1.000
_cell.angle_alpha   90.00
_cell.angle_beta   90.00
_cell.angle_gamma   90.00
#
_symmetry.space_group_name_H-M   'P 1'
#
loop_
_entity.id
_entity.type
_entity.pdbx_description
1 polymer ?
#
loop_
_entity_poly.entity_id
_entity_poly.type
_entity_poly.pdbx_seq_one_letter_code
_entity_poly.pdbx_strand_id
1 'polypeptide(L)'
;MRKILLFMTLGCSILLGACSDVEVGYLVSEHAAYTQDSLHLYNIENRLEELINILNEFHGKTGPLLEEKAELSELRQEKQWDLWDFDDYEIAPVQEQLASCTDAETCKKLQALLDELNAQREVMRKEIKNLDDQIWNLQQQVNQIAEELGFGSEKELTNQVDKLKNTIEYEIPWVTSPIEGVLGTEPLVYSIENVKNENAANAELFRKGLSIMGGGRMYVEQNLEAPAGRYVVSIRLENKGQRAILEDAFTFIVDE
;
A
#
# COMPACT_ATOMS: atom_id res chain seq x y z
N MET A 1 65.48 50.73 -36.87
CA MET A 1 64.44 49.68 -36.88
C MET A 1 64.68 48.56 -35.85
N ARG A 2 65.33 48.82 -34.71
CA ARG A 2 65.64 47.80 -33.68
C ARG A 2 64.94 48.03 -32.33
N LYS A 3 64.31 49.20 -32.14
CA LYS A 3 63.57 49.57 -30.92
C LYS A 3 62.05 49.39 -31.04
N ILE A 4 61.50 49.29 -32.26
CA ILE A 4 60.06 49.06 -32.48
C ILE A 4 59.72 47.56 -32.39
N LEU A 5 60.68 46.67 -32.72
CA LEU A 5 60.47 45.22 -32.61
C LEU A 5 60.43 44.71 -31.16
N LEU A 6 61.07 45.41 -30.21
CA LEU A 6 61.11 45.03 -28.79
C LEU A 6 59.81 45.38 -28.04
N PHE A 7 59.06 46.37 -28.50
CA PHE A 7 57.75 46.71 -27.91
C PHE A 7 56.62 45.79 -28.39
N MET A 8 56.77 45.13 -29.54
CA MET A 8 55.78 44.19 -30.04
C MET A 8 55.87 42.80 -29.39
N THR A 9 57.06 42.39 -28.91
CA THR A 9 57.26 41.11 -28.21
C THR A 9 56.96 41.18 -26.72
N LEU A 10 57.04 42.38 -26.11
CA LEU A 10 56.70 42.61 -24.70
C LEU A 10 55.19 42.87 -24.47
N GLY A 11 54.46 43.27 -25.52
CA GLY A 11 53.00 43.45 -25.46
C GLY A 11 52.18 42.16 -25.58
N CYS A 12 52.73 41.11 -26.23
CA CYS A 12 52.02 39.84 -26.43
C CYS A 12 52.09 38.89 -25.22
N SER A 13 52.99 39.13 -24.26
CA SER A 13 53.16 38.24 -23.09
C SER A 13 52.30 38.63 -21.89
N ILE A 14 51.64 39.80 -21.92
CA ILE A 14 50.79 40.30 -20.81
C ILE A 14 49.30 39.89 -20.98
N LEU A 15 48.91 39.37 -22.15
CA LEU A 15 47.51 39.02 -22.45
C LEU A 15 47.13 37.56 -22.15
N LEU A 16 48.03 36.73 -21.64
CA LEU A 16 47.76 35.31 -21.33
C LEU A 16 47.50 35.04 -19.83
N GLY A 17 47.34 36.07 -19.01
CA GLY A 17 47.12 35.97 -17.57
C GLY A 17 45.65 35.99 -17.12
N ALA A 18 44.68 35.82 -18.02
CA ALA A 18 43.28 35.69 -17.63
C ALA A 18 42.93 34.19 -17.52
N CYS A 19 43.38 33.55 -16.43
CA CYS A 19 42.68 32.36 -15.95
C CYS A 19 41.32 32.83 -15.48
N SER A 20 40.31 32.79 -16.35
CA SER A 20 38.92 32.81 -15.88
C SER A 20 38.76 31.57 -15.01
N ASP A 21 38.58 31.76 -13.72
CA ASP A 21 38.08 30.73 -12.82
C ASP A 21 36.67 30.40 -13.31
N VAL A 22 36.57 29.47 -14.27
CA VAL A 22 35.28 29.05 -14.81
C VAL A 22 34.65 28.27 -13.69
N GLU A 23 33.61 28.84 -13.09
CA GLU A 23 32.82 28.17 -12.07
C GLU A 23 32.35 26.83 -12.67
N VAL A 24 32.95 25.75 -12.16
CA VAL A 24 32.67 24.41 -12.68
C VAL A 24 31.35 23.97 -12.07
N GLY A 25 30.42 23.55 -12.91
CA GLY A 25 29.11 23.06 -12.48
C GLY A 25 28.16 24.15 -11.97
N TYR A 26 26.90 23.76 -11.80
CA TYR A 26 25.88 24.58 -11.13
C TYR A 26 25.11 23.69 -10.16
N LEU A 27 24.58 24.28 -9.09
CA LEU A 27 23.70 23.63 -8.12
C LEU A 27 22.63 24.62 -7.67
N VAL A 28 21.37 24.27 -7.87
CA VAL A 28 20.19 25.03 -7.46
C VAL A 28 19.39 24.15 -6.50
N SER A 29 19.18 24.64 -5.28
CA SER A 29 18.52 23.92 -4.19
C SER A 29 17.57 24.81 -3.37
N GLU A 30 17.28 26.03 -3.82
CA GLU A 30 16.43 26.99 -3.10
C GLU A 30 15.00 26.45 -2.85
N HIS A 31 14.52 25.58 -3.74
CA HIS A 31 13.22 24.92 -3.62
C HIS A 31 13.35 23.42 -3.37
N ALA A 32 14.54 22.97 -2.97
CA ALA A 32 14.75 21.56 -2.70
C ALA A 32 14.11 21.16 -1.37
N ALA A 33 13.21 20.18 -1.41
CA ALA A 33 12.46 19.73 -0.25
C ALA A 33 11.95 18.30 -0.45
N TYR A 34 11.65 17.62 0.66
CA TYR A 34 10.89 16.37 0.62
C TYR A 34 9.40 16.68 0.58
N THR A 35 8.65 15.94 -0.24
CA THR A 35 7.19 16.08 -0.35
C THR A 35 6.47 15.78 0.98
N GLN A 36 7.00 14.82 1.72
CA GLN A 36 6.67 14.58 3.13
C GLN A 36 7.96 14.77 3.90
N ASP A 37 7.97 15.66 4.88
CA ASP A 37 9.15 16.07 5.65
C ASP A 37 9.29 15.31 6.98
N SER A 38 8.45 14.29 7.21
CA SER A 38 8.50 13.48 8.41
C SER A 38 8.18 12.00 8.19
N LEU A 39 8.83 11.11 8.97
CA LEU A 39 8.54 9.68 9.03
C LEU A 39 8.47 9.19 10.48
N HIS A 40 7.44 8.43 10.81
CA HIS A 40 7.32 7.73 12.10
C HIS A 40 8.02 6.37 12.02
N LEU A 41 8.82 6.07 13.04
CA LEU A 41 9.53 4.82 13.21
C LEU A 41 8.97 4.15 14.47
N TYR A 42 8.40 2.98 14.32
CA TYR A 42 7.80 2.22 15.42
C TYR A 42 8.47 0.85 15.57
N ASN A 43 8.34 0.25 16.75
CA ASN A 43 8.79 -1.11 16.97
C ASN A 43 7.92 -2.09 16.16
N ILE A 44 8.51 -2.67 15.12
CA ILE A 44 7.80 -3.54 14.17
C ILE A 44 7.37 -4.86 14.83
N GLU A 45 8.15 -5.39 15.78
CA GLU A 45 7.82 -6.62 16.50
C GLU A 45 6.59 -6.42 17.41
N ASN A 46 6.58 -5.35 18.20
CA ASN A 46 5.44 -4.99 19.04
C ASN A 46 4.19 -4.78 18.18
N ARG A 47 4.33 -4.03 17.07
CA ARG A 47 3.21 -3.80 16.15
C ARG A 47 2.69 -5.09 15.51
N LEU A 48 3.59 -6.01 15.17
CA LEU A 48 3.21 -7.32 14.64
C LEU A 48 2.46 -8.13 15.70
N GLU A 49 2.91 -8.13 16.95
CA GLU A 49 2.22 -8.81 18.05
C GLU A 49 0.81 -8.24 18.28
N GLU A 50 0.65 -6.92 18.27
CA GLU A 50 -0.66 -6.26 18.32
C GLU A 50 -1.59 -6.75 17.20
N LEU A 51 -1.11 -6.75 15.95
CA LEU A 51 -1.91 -7.18 14.80
C LEU A 51 -2.25 -8.67 14.87
N ILE A 52 -1.36 -9.52 15.36
CA ILE A 52 -1.63 -10.94 15.58
C ILE A 52 -2.71 -11.12 16.64
N ASN A 53 -2.67 -10.36 17.73
CA ASN A 53 -3.70 -10.41 18.77
C ASN A 53 -5.06 -9.98 18.22
N ILE A 54 -5.11 -8.92 17.41
CA ILE A 54 -6.35 -8.48 16.75
C ILE A 54 -6.84 -9.55 15.76
N LEU A 55 -5.95 -10.19 15.00
CA LEU A 55 -6.31 -11.26 14.07
C LEU A 55 -6.90 -12.46 14.80
N ASN A 56 -6.31 -12.85 15.93
CA ASN A 56 -6.85 -13.93 16.77
C ASN A 56 -8.22 -13.57 17.34
N GLU A 57 -8.42 -12.31 17.78
CA GLU A 57 -9.73 -11.82 18.24
C GLU A 57 -10.76 -11.84 17.10
N PHE A 58 -10.37 -11.37 15.91
CA PHE A 58 -11.22 -11.40 14.72
C PHE A 58 -11.66 -12.83 14.38
N HIS A 59 -10.72 -13.78 14.33
CA HIS A 59 -11.02 -15.19 14.06
C HIS A 59 -11.87 -15.82 15.16
N GLY A 60 -11.63 -15.47 16.43
CA GLY A 60 -12.44 -15.94 17.55
C GLY A 60 -13.90 -15.49 17.47
N LYS A 61 -14.15 -14.26 17.01
CA LYS A 61 -15.51 -13.71 16.83
C LYS A 61 -16.20 -14.22 15.56
N THR A 62 -15.46 -14.35 14.46
CA THR A 62 -16.03 -14.67 13.14
C THR A 62 -16.09 -16.16 12.84
N GLY A 63 -15.29 -16.99 13.51
CA GLY A 63 -15.25 -18.44 13.31
C GLY A 63 -16.63 -19.10 13.28
N PRO A 64 -17.48 -18.94 14.33
CA PRO A 64 -18.82 -19.52 14.34
C PRO A 64 -19.74 -18.99 13.21
N LEU A 65 -19.63 -17.70 12.88
CA LEU A 65 -20.43 -17.10 11.80
C LEU A 65 -20.04 -17.65 10.43
N LEU A 66 -18.74 -17.89 10.22
CA LEU A 66 -18.22 -18.45 8.98
C LEU A 66 -18.56 -19.92 8.82
N GLU A 67 -18.56 -20.69 9.92
CA GLU A 67 -19.02 -22.08 9.95
C GLU A 67 -20.50 -22.17 9.59
N GLU A 68 -21.37 -21.41 10.25
CA GLU A 68 -22.80 -21.35 9.94
C GLU A 68 -23.05 -20.92 8.48
N LYS A 69 -22.32 -19.91 8.02
CA LYS A 69 -22.41 -19.45 6.63
C LYS A 69 -22.02 -20.55 5.64
N ALA A 70 -21.01 -21.36 5.95
CA ALA A 70 -20.58 -22.47 5.10
C ALA A 70 -21.67 -23.53 5.01
N GLU A 71 -22.26 -23.94 6.15
CA GLU A 71 -23.38 -24.89 6.20
C GLU A 71 -24.58 -24.40 5.38
N LEU A 72 -24.98 -23.13 5.56
CA LEU A 72 -26.07 -22.53 4.78
C LEU A 72 -25.76 -22.47 3.28
N SER A 73 -24.48 -22.24 2.91
CA SER A 73 -24.06 -22.20 1.51
C SER A 73 -24.16 -23.59 0.86
N GLU A 74 -23.81 -24.66 1.57
CA GLU A 74 -23.99 -26.04 1.11
C GLU A 74 -25.47 -26.39 0.94
N LEU A 75 -26.30 -26.09 1.94
CA LEU A 75 -27.75 -26.32 1.86
C LEU A 75 -28.40 -25.52 0.72
N ARG A 76 -28.00 -24.26 0.55
CA ARG A 76 -28.45 -23.40 -0.56
C ARG A 76 -28.08 -24.01 -1.90
N GLN A 77 -26.91 -24.61 -2.01
CA GLN A 77 -26.46 -25.29 -3.21
C GLN A 77 -27.27 -26.56 -3.47
N GLU A 78 -27.55 -27.37 -2.45
CA GLU A 78 -28.45 -28.53 -2.55
C GLU A 78 -29.83 -28.13 -3.08
N LYS A 79 -30.45 -27.10 -2.47
CA LYS A 79 -31.76 -26.59 -2.91
C LYS A 79 -31.75 -26.05 -4.34
N GLN A 80 -30.62 -25.50 -4.78
CA GLN A 80 -30.44 -25.07 -6.16
C GLN A 80 -30.47 -26.25 -7.14
N TRP A 81 -29.87 -27.38 -6.76
CA TRP A 81 -29.93 -28.62 -7.54
C TRP A 81 -31.34 -29.19 -7.57
N ASP A 82 -32.03 -29.25 -6.43
CA ASP A 82 -33.44 -29.67 -6.35
C ASP A 82 -34.32 -28.86 -7.31
N LEU A 83 -34.11 -27.54 -7.38
CA LEU A 83 -34.84 -26.65 -8.28
C LEU A 83 -34.51 -26.93 -9.76
N TRP A 84 -33.26 -27.21 -10.11
CA TRP A 84 -32.88 -27.55 -11.48
C TRP A 84 -33.46 -28.89 -11.91
N ASP A 85 -33.40 -29.90 -11.04
CA ASP A 85 -34.03 -31.20 -11.29
C ASP A 85 -35.55 -31.05 -11.45
N PHE A 86 -36.20 -30.24 -10.63
CA PHE A 86 -37.62 -29.95 -10.77
C PHE A 86 -37.95 -29.25 -12.11
N ASP A 87 -37.13 -28.30 -12.52
CA ASP A 87 -37.30 -27.60 -13.80
C ASP A 87 -37.17 -28.58 -14.99
N ASP A 88 -36.19 -29.47 -14.96
CA ASP A 88 -35.87 -30.38 -16.05
C ASP A 88 -36.80 -31.60 -16.11
N TYR A 89 -37.18 -32.15 -14.96
CA TYR A 89 -37.92 -33.42 -14.88
C TYR A 89 -39.42 -33.26 -14.63
N GLU A 90 -39.86 -32.17 -14.01
CA GLU A 90 -41.28 -31.94 -13.73
C GLU A 90 -41.87 -30.88 -14.67
N ILE A 91 -41.23 -29.72 -14.81
CA ILE A 91 -41.78 -28.60 -15.61
C ILE A 91 -41.57 -28.82 -17.11
N ALA A 92 -40.34 -29.06 -17.56
CA ALA A 92 -40.02 -29.11 -18.98
C ALA A 92 -40.86 -30.15 -19.77
N PRO A 93 -41.11 -31.37 -19.25
CA PRO A 93 -41.93 -32.35 -19.96
C PRO A 93 -43.39 -31.89 -20.14
N VAL A 94 -43.96 -31.21 -19.14
CA VAL A 94 -45.34 -30.67 -19.22
C VAL A 94 -45.39 -29.52 -20.23
N GLN A 95 -44.36 -28.67 -20.27
CA GLN A 95 -44.26 -27.60 -21.26
C GLN A 95 -44.16 -28.14 -22.69
N GLU A 96 -43.38 -29.18 -22.92
CA GLU A 96 -43.25 -29.84 -24.23
C GLU A 96 -44.57 -30.49 -24.69
N GLN A 97 -45.26 -31.19 -23.78
CA GLN A 97 -46.58 -31.76 -24.05
C GLN A 97 -47.62 -30.67 -24.36
N LEU A 98 -47.60 -29.57 -23.60
CA LEU A 98 -48.51 -28.45 -23.83
C LEU A 98 -48.25 -27.77 -25.18
N ALA A 99 -46.98 -27.61 -25.57
CA ALA A 99 -46.59 -27.00 -26.85
C ALA A 99 -47.04 -27.82 -28.07
N SER A 100 -47.15 -29.13 -27.92
CA SER A 100 -47.60 -30.07 -28.97
C SER A 100 -49.09 -30.45 -28.87
N CYS A 101 -49.81 -29.90 -27.89
CA CYS A 101 -51.19 -30.27 -27.60
C CYS A 101 -52.18 -29.71 -28.63
N THR A 102 -53.10 -30.56 -29.10
CA THR A 102 -54.12 -30.21 -30.10
C THR A 102 -55.56 -30.33 -29.57
N ASP A 103 -55.78 -31.14 -28.53
CA ASP A 103 -57.09 -31.33 -27.90
C ASP A 103 -57.33 -30.29 -26.78
N ALA A 104 -58.38 -29.48 -26.94
CA ALA A 104 -58.64 -28.33 -26.06
C ALA A 104 -58.82 -28.71 -24.59
N GLU A 105 -59.43 -29.85 -24.28
CA GLU A 105 -59.64 -30.28 -22.89
C GLU A 105 -58.32 -30.75 -22.26
N THR A 106 -57.52 -31.51 -23.01
CA THR A 106 -56.19 -31.97 -22.59
C THR A 106 -55.24 -30.79 -22.38
N CYS A 107 -55.23 -29.81 -23.28
CA CYS A 107 -54.36 -28.65 -23.14
C CYS A 107 -54.73 -27.83 -21.91
N LYS A 108 -56.04 -27.71 -21.61
CA LYS A 108 -56.51 -27.03 -20.39
C LYS A 108 -56.03 -27.73 -19.11
N LYS A 109 -56.01 -29.07 -19.09
CA LYS A 109 -55.49 -29.86 -17.96
C LYS A 109 -53.98 -29.69 -17.80
N LEU A 110 -53.23 -29.76 -18.90
CA LEU A 110 -51.77 -29.54 -18.91
C LEU A 110 -51.41 -28.13 -18.45
N GLN A 111 -52.16 -27.11 -18.88
CA GLN A 111 -51.95 -25.74 -18.41
C GLN A 111 -52.19 -25.62 -16.90
N ALA A 112 -53.28 -26.21 -16.38
CA ALA A 112 -53.55 -26.17 -14.94
C ALA A 112 -52.46 -26.89 -14.13
N LEU A 113 -51.94 -28.02 -14.63
CA LEU A 113 -50.81 -28.71 -14.02
C LEU A 113 -49.53 -27.85 -14.05
N LEU A 114 -49.24 -27.22 -15.19
CA LEU A 114 -48.09 -26.32 -15.31
C LEU A 114 -48.19 -25.13 -14.35
N ASP A 115 -49.39 -24.57 -14.15
CA ASP A 115 -49.62 -23.48 -13.19
C ASP A 115 -49.35 -23.96 -11.75
N GLU A 116 -49.76 -25.18 -11.40
CA GLU A 116 -49.48 -25.80 -10.09
C GLU A 116 -47.98 -26.04 -9.89
N LEU A 117 -47.28 -26.62 -10.87
CA LEU A 117 -45.84 -26.86 -10.81
C LEU A 117 -45.06 -25.54 -10.69
N ASN A 118 -45.45 -24.50 -11.42
CA ASN A 118 -44.84 -23.18 -11.28
C ASN A 118 -45.08 -22.58 -9.88
N ALA A 119 -46.24 -22.80 -9.26
CA ALA A 119 -46.47 -22.38 -7.88
C ALA A 119 -45.53 -23.10 -6.91
N GLN A 120 -45.26 -24.39 -7.10
CA GLN A 120 -44.27 -25.14 -6.31
C GLN A 120 -42.85 -24.62 -6.56
N ARG A 121 -42.48 -24.35 -7.82
CA ARG A 121 -41.20 -23.73 -8.19
C ARG A 121 -40.97 -22.41 -7.46
N GLU A 122 -42.00 -21.57 -7.35
CA GLU A 122 -41.90 -20.30 -6.62
C GLU A 122 -41.70 -20.50 -5.11
N VAL A 123 -42.19 -21.58 -4.52
CA VAL A 123 -41.87 -21.93 -3.12
C VAL A 123 -40.39 -22.28 -3.00
N MET A 124 -39.87 -23.16 -3.84
CA MET A 124 -38.43 -23.53 -3.85
C MET A 124 -37.52 -22.31 -4.04
N ARG A 125 -37.87 -21.41 -4.97
CA ARG A 125 -37.13 -20.15 -5.18
C ARG A 125 -37.12 -19.25 -3.94
N LYS A 126 -38.24 -19.19 -3.19
CA LYS A 126 -38.31 -18.41 -1.94
C LYS A 126 -37.43 -19.02 -0.86
N GLU A 127 -37.34 -20.35 -0.78
CA GLU A 127 -36.44 -21.03 0.17
C GLU A 127 -34.98 -20.70 -0.14
N ILE A 128 -34.56 -20.82 -1.40
CA ILE A 128 -33.20 -20.44 -1.84
C ILE A 128 -32.92 -18.97 -1.52
N LYS A 129 -33.86 -18.07 -1.83
CA LYS A 129 -33.71 -16.65 -1.54
C LYS A 129 -33.54 -16.38 -0.04
N ASN A 130 -34.32 -17.06 0.79
CA ASN A 130 -34.21 -16.93 2.25
C ASN A 130 -32.85 -17.41 2.77
N LEU A 131 -32.24 -18.42 2.14
CA LEU A 131 -30.88 -18.84 2.45
C LEU A 131 -29.85 -17.80 1.98
N ASP A 132 -30.02 -17.25 0.77
CA ASP A 132 -29.16 -16.17 0.25
C ASP A 132 -29.18 -14.94 1.18
N ASP A 133 -30.36 -14.55 1.69
CA ASP A 133 -30.51 -13.43 2.62
C ASP A 133 -29.80 -13.71 3.97
N GLN A 134 -29.88 -14.94 4.49
CA GLN A 134 -29.16 -15.34 5.71
C GLN A 134 -27.64 -15.33 5.53
N ILE A 135 -27.14 -15.91 4.43
CA ILE A 135 -25.72 -15.92 4.06
C ILE A 135 -25.20 -14.48 3.94
N TRP A 136 -25.97 -13.60 3.30
CA TRP A 136 -25.61 -12.20 3.15
C TRP A 136 -25.52 -11.49 4.51
N ASN A 137 -26.50 -11.71 5.40
CA ASN A 137 -26.51 -11.14 6.74
C ASN A 137 -25.32 -11.60 7.59
N LEU A 138 -24.96 -12.89 7.53
CA LEU A 138 -23.76 -13.41 8.20
C LEU A 138 -22.49 -12.73 7.67
N GLN A 139 -22.39 -12.53 6.35
CA GLN A 139 -21.27 -11.79 5.78
C GLN A 139 -21.22 -10.33 6.24
N GLN A 140 -22.36 -9.66 6.39
CA GLN A 140 -22.38 -8.30 6.92
C GLN A 140 -21.89 -8.23 8.37
N GLN A 141 -22.26 -9.20 9.20
CA GLN A 141 -21.76 -9.29 10.57
C GLN A 141 -20.24 -9.48 10.62
N VAL A 142 -19.69 -10.35 9.76
CA VAL A 142 -18.23 -10.53 9.64
C VAL A 142 -17.55 -9.23 9.23
N ASN A 143 -18.11 -8.50 8.27
CA ASN A 143 -17.56 -7.21 7.83
C ASN A 143 -17.62 -6.17 8.96
N GLN A 144 -18.74 -6.10 9.69
CA GLN A 144 -18.88 -5.20 10.82
C GLN A 144 -17.86 -5.50 11.92
N ILE A 145 -17.59 -6.77 12.22
CA ILE A 145 -16.55 -7.15 13.18
C ILE A 145 -15.17 -6.67 12.72
N ALA A 146 -14.86 -6.75 11.42
CA ALA A 146 -13.60 -6.20 10.90
C ALA A 146 -13.53 -4.68 11.13
N GLU A 147 -14.60 -3.96 10.82
CA GLU A 147 -14.68 -2.50 10.98
C GLU A 147 -14.55 -2.08 12.45
N GLU A 148 -15.20 -2.80 13.37
CA GLU A 148 -15.10 -2.58 14.83
C GLU A 148 -13.68 -2.77 15.35
N LEU A 149 -12.90 -3.66 14.72
CA LEU A 149 -11.48 -3.86 15.02
C LEU A 149 -10.56 -2.86 14.28
N GLY A 150 -11.10 -1.97 13.46
CA GLY A 150 -10.36 -0.93 12.74
C GLY A 150 -9.86 -1.35 11.36
N PHE A 151 -10.39 -2.43 10.78
CA PHE A 151 -9.96 -2.95 9.48
C PHE A 151 -11.12 -3.00 8.49
N GLY A 152 -10.85 -2.72 7.21
CA GLY A 152 -11.88 -2.81 6.17
C GLY A 152 -12.24 -4.24 5.77
N SER A 153 -11.38 -5.22 6.07
CA SER A 153 -11.61 -6.65 5.83
C SER A 153 -10.56 -7.50 6.53
N GLU A 154 -10.83 -8.80 6.66
CA GLU A 154 -9.82 -9.79 7.08
C GLU A 154 -8.57 -9.72 6.20
N LYS A 155 -8.75 -9.62 4.87
CA LYS A 155 -7.64 -9.56 3.91
C LYS A 155 -6.72 -8.39 4.17
N GLU A 156 -7.27 -7.24 4.53
CA GLU A 156 -6.46 -6.06 4.89
C GLU A 156 -5.60 -6.33 6.14
N LEU A 157 -6.20 -6.91 7.18
CA LEU A 157 -5.49 -7.29 8.39
C LEU A 157 -4.38 -8.32 8.11
N THR A 158 -4.67 -9.38 7.37
CA THR A 158 -3.67 -10.40 6.98
C THR A 158 -2.54 -9.81 6.14
N ASN A 159 -2.86 -8.94 5.18
CA ASN A 159 -1.84 -8.26 4.37
C ASN A 159 -0.90 -7.41 5.23
N GLN A 160 -1.42 -6.70 6.24
CA GLN A 160 -0.60 -5.91 7.15
C GLN A 160 0.31 -6.81 7.99
N VAL A 161 -0.20 -7.92 8.53
CA VAL A 161 0.58 -8.92 9.26
C VAL A 161 1.72 -9.47 8.39
N ASP A 162 1.41 -9.91 7.17
CA ASP A 162 2.39 -10.49 6.26
C ASP A 162 3.45 -9.47 5.82
N LYS A 163 3.04 -8.22 5.61
CA LYS A 163 3.97 -7.12 5.32
C LYS A 163 4.98 -6.95 6.46
N LEU A 164 4.53 -6.92 7.72
CA LEU A 164 5.46 -6.76 8.85
C LEU A 164 6.34 -7.99 9.05
N LYS A 165 5.81 -9.21 8.88
CA LYS A 165 6.62 -10.44 8.90
C LYS A 165 7.75 -10.40 7.87
N ASN A 166 7.44 -10.04 6.63
CA ASN A 166 8.45 -9.91 5.57
C ASN A 166 9.45 -8.78 5.86
N THR A 167 8.99 -7.69 6.49
CA THR A 167 9.85 -6.57 6.89
C THR A 167 10.90 -7.04 7.92
N ILE A 168 10.50 -7.86 8.89
CA ILE A 168 11.40 -8.49 9.87
C ILE A 168 12.30 -9.54 9.19
N GLU A 169 11.73 -10.47 8.42
CA GLU A 169 12.48 -11.57 7.80
C GLU A 169 13.61 -11.08 6.90
N TYR A 170 13.37 -10.01 6.15
CA TYR A 170 14.34 -9.46 5.20
C TYR A 170 15.05 -8.20 5.70
N GLU A 171 14.93 -7.88 7.00
CA GLU A 171 15.55 -6.71 7.65
C GLU A 171 15.36 -5.41 6.83
N ILE A 172 14.14 -5.20 6.32
CA ILE A 172 13.86 -4.12 5.36
C ILE A 172 13.99 -2.77 6.10
N PRO A 173 14.87 -1.86 5.65
CA PRO A 173 15.02 -0.56 6.29
C PRO A 173 13.82 0.34 6.01
N TRP A 174 13.61 1.32 6.87
CA TRP A 174 12.71 2.44 6.64
C TRP A 174 13.28 3.33 5.55
N VAL A 175 12.45 3.79 4.62
CA VAL A 175 12.90 4.57 3.46
C VAL A 175 12.06 5.82 3.27
N THR A 176 12.71 6.96 3.06
CA THR A 176 12.03 8.20 2.70
C THR A 176 11.72 8.30 1.21
N SER A 177 10.81 9.19 0.86
CA SER A 177 10.70 9.72 -0.50
C SER A 177 12.04 10.35 -0.95
N PRO A 178 12.31 10.43 -2.26
CA PRO A 178 13.46 11.18 -2.74
C PRO A 178 13.25 12.68 -2.50
N ILE A 179 14.33 13.44 -2.46
CA ILE A 179 14.25 14.89 -2.43
C ILE A 179 13.87 15.41 -3.83
N GLU A 180 12.96 16.38 -3.87
CA GLU A 180 12.56 17.06 -5.11
C GLU A 180 13.19 18.45 -5.17
N GLY A 181 13.19 19.09 -6.35
CA GLY A 181 13.65 20.48 -6.50
C GLY A 181 15.16 20.70 -6.50
N VAL A 182 15.97 19.63 -6.56
CA VAL A 182 17.43 19.72 -6.75
C VAL A 182 17.75 19.72 -8.25
N LEU A 183 18.42 20.77 -8.72
CA LEU A 183 18.94 20.85 -10.09
C LEU A 183 20.44 21.10 -10.04
N GLY A 184 21.24 20.28 -10.71
CA GLY A 184 22.67 20.51 -10.77
C GLY A 184 23.37 19.67 -11.81
N THR A 185 24.65 19.98 -11.99
CA THR A 185 25.53 19.18 -12.88
C THR A 185 25.84 17.84 -12.21
N GLU A 186 25.61 16.74 -12.93
CA GLU A 186 25.93 15.39 -12.47
C GLU A 186 27.46 15.14 -12.41
N PRO A 187 27.95 14.28 -11.49
CA PRO A 187 27.19 13.53 -10.48
C PRO A 187 26.83 14.38 -9.24
N LEU A 188 25.58 14.29 -8.80
CA LEU A 188 25.13 14.85 -7.52
C LEU A 188 25.39 13.87 -6.35
N VAL A 189 26.04 14.36 -5.29
CA VAL A 189 26.32 13.60 -4.07
C VAL A 189 25.46 14.12 -2.93
N TYR A 190 24.81 13.19 -2.24
CA TYR A 190 23.98 13.45 -1.06
C TYR A 190 24.68 12.87 0.16
N SER A 191 24.78 13.65 1.23
CA SER A 191 25.36 13.19 2.50
C SER A 191 24.60 13.78 3.68
N ILE A 192 24.62 13.08 4.82
CA ILE A 192 24.04 13.58 6.07
C ILE A 192 25.01 14.60 6.66
N GLU A 193 24.55 15.85 6.83
CA GLU A 193 25.34 16.92 7.46
C GLU A 193 25.31 16.81 8.98
N ASN A 194 24.10 16.69 9.54
CA ASN A 194 23.89 16.61 10.98
C ASN A 194 22.54 15.97 11.32
N VAL A 195 22.43 15.42 12.53
CA VAL A 195 21.18 15.01 13.16
C VAL A 195 21.03 15.79 14.47
N LYS A 196 19.90 16.47 14.66
CA LYS A 196 19.55 17.20 15.88
C LYS A 196 18.55 16.39 16.69
N ASN A 197 18.78 16.34 18.01
CA ASN A 197 17.85 15.85 19.02
C ASN A 197 18.05 16.69 20.29
N GLU A 198 17.07 16.69 21.20
CA GLU A 198 17.21 17.38 22.50
C GLU A 198 18.44 16.90 23.29
N ASN A 199 18.81 15.63 23.12
CA ASN A 199 20.03 15.05 23.67
C ASN A 199 21.00 14.68 22.54
N ALA A 200 22.19 15.28 22.56
CA ALA A 200 23.23 15.03 21.55
C ALA A 200 23.66 13.54 21.48
N ALA A 201 23.69 12.83 22.60
CA ALA A 201 24.03 11.40 22.61
C ALA A 201 22.98 10.56 21.86
N ASN A 202 21.71 10.94 21.96
CA ASN A 202 20.63 10.27 21.24
C ASN A 202 20.75 10.54 19.73
N ALA A 203 21.11 11.76 19.33
CA ALA A 203 21.36 12.10 17.93
C ALA A 203 22.51 11.27 17.33
N GLU A 204 23.59 11.05 18.10
CA GLU A 204 24.69 10.18 17.67
C GLU A 204 24.25 8.72 17.48
N LEU A 205 23.40 8.19 18.36
CA LEU A 205 22.82 6.85 18.19
C LEU A 205 21.96 6.77 16.92
N PHE A 206 21.09 7.75 16.69
CA PHE A 206 20.26 7.80 15.49
C PHE A 206 21.11 7.87 14.22
N ARG A 207 22.17 8.68 14.25
CA ARG A 207 23.08 8.87 13.11
C ARG A 207 23.76 7.57 12.67
N LYS A 208 24.02 6.61 13.58
CA LYS A 208 24.66 5.33 13.25
C LYS A 208 23.81 4.46 12.34
N GLY A 209 22.50 4.40 12.60
CA GLY A 209 21.54 3.63 11.80
C GLY A 209 20.97 4.37 10.59
N LEU A 210 21.46 5.59 10.30
CA LEU A 210 20.98 6.45 9.22
C LEU A 210 22.00 6.51 8.07
N SER A 211 21.53 6.20 6.86
CA SER A 211 22.28 6.40 5.62
C SER A 211 21.47 7.16 4.58
N ILE A 212 22.16 7.73 3.58
CA ILE A 212 21.53 8.47 2.47
C ILE A 212 22.17 8.03 1.16
N MET A 213 21.33 7.77 0.15
CA MET A 213 21.76 7.32 -1.17
C MET A 213 20.87 7.93 -2.26
N GLY A 214 21.33 7.87 -3.51
CA GLY A 214 20.62 8.19 -4.76
C GLY A 214 19.33 9.02 -4.66
N GLY A 215 19.37 10.28 -5.13
CA GLY A 215 18.20 11.17 -5.10
C GLY A 215 17.82 11.60 -3.68
N GLY A 216 18.78 11.58 -2.75
CA GLY A 216 18.58 12.01 -1.36
C GLY A 216 17.67 11.10 -0.53
N ARG A 217 17.46 9.84 -0.92
CA ARG A 217 16.65 8.91 -0.11
C ARG A 217 17.41 8.53 1.14
N MET A 218 16.77 8.71 2.29
CA MET A 218 17.32 8.27 3.56
C MET A 218 16.81 6.87 3.92
N TYR A 219 17.71 6.08 4.49
CA TYR A 219 17.46 4.72 4.93
C TYR A 219 17.76 4.64 6.42
N VAL A 220 16.79 4.21 7.22
CA VAL A 220 16.97 3.95 8.66
C VAL A 220 16.88 2.46 8.89
N GLU A 221 17.89 1.91 9.55
CA GLU A 221 17.91 0.50 9.94
C GLU A 221 16.67 0.13 10.77
N GLN A 222 16.22 -1.11 10.63
CA GLN A 222 15.05 -1.61 11.33
C GLN A 222 15.24 -1.60 12.85
N ASN A 223 16.41 -2.06 13.30
CA ASN A 223 16.77 -2.22 14.70
C ASN A 223 17.55 -1.00 15.19
N LEU A 224 16.86 0.13 15.28
CA LEU A 224 17.46 1.39 15.70
C LEU A 224 17.72 1.40 17.22
N GLU A 225 18.96 1.68 17.63
CA GLU A 225 19.32 1.82 19.05
C GLU A 225 18.89 3.16 19.68
N ALA A 226 18.52 4.13 18.84
CA ALA A 226 18.14 5.46 19.29
C ALA A 226 16.78 5.41 20.03
N PRO A 227 16.66 6.07 21.20
CA PRO A 227 15.42 6.06 21.97
C PRO A 227 14.30 6.84 21.28
N ALA A 228 13.08 6.70 21.81
CA ALA A 228 11.94 7.50 21.38
C ALA A 228 12.25 9.00 21.41
N GLY A 229 11.77 9.73 20.40
CA GLY A 229 12.01 11.16 20.28
C GLY A 229 12.03 11.69 18.85
N ARG A 230 12.22 13.01 18.76
CA ARG A 230 12.25 13.74 17.48
C ARG A 230 13.69 13.94 17.01
N TYR A 231 13.99 13.53 15.79
CA TYR A 231 15.31 13.61 15.16
C TYR A 231 15.21 14.41 13.87
N VAL A 232 15.90 15.55 13.81
CA VAL A 232 15.84 16.45 12.65
C VAL A 232 17.16 16.36 11.89
N VAL A 233 17.09 16.04 10.61
CA VAL A 233 18.24 15.73 9.76
C VAL A 233 18.48 16.87 8.78
N SER A 234 19.69 17.44 8.83
CA SER A 234 20.20 18.35 7.79
C SER A 234 21.01 17.53 6.79
N ILE A 235 20.85 17.81 5.50
CA ILE A 235 21.61 17.13 4.45
C ILE A 235 22.50 18.11 3.68
N ARG A 236 23.57 17.57 3.12
CA ARG A 236 24.45 18.30 2.23
C ARG A 236 24.37 17.75 0.81
N LEU A 237 24.23 18.67 -0.13
CA LEU A 237 24.30 18.46 -1.56
C LEU A 237 25.64 18.96 -2.07
N GLU A 238 26.34 18.14 -2.84
CA GLU A 238 27.60 18.52 -3.48
C GLU A 238 27.60 18.07 -4.93
N ASN A 239 28.20 18.90 -5.79
CA ASN A 239 28.68 18.48 -7.09
C ASN A 239 30.04 19.13 -7.37
N LYS A 240 30.58 18.94 -8.58
CA LYS A 240 31.91 19.43 -8.92
C LYS A 240 31.99 20.95 -8.82
N GLY A 241 32.45 21.46 -7.68
CA GLY A 241 32.69 22.89 -7.44
C GLY A 241 31.62 23.58 -6.60
N GLN A 242 30.44 22.99 -6.42
CA GLN A 242 29.33 23.59 -5.66
C GLN A 242 28.93 22.74 -4.45
N ARG A 243 28.49 23.43 -3.40
CA ARG A 243 27.95 22.84 -2.16
C ARG A 243 26.74 23.63 -1.69
N ALA A 244 25.71 22.92 -1.26
CA ALA A 244 24.58 23.48 -0.53
C ALA A 244 24.26 22.62 0.70
N ILE A 245 23.82 23.26 1.78
CA ILE A 245 23.30 22.59 2.97
C ILE A 245 21.81 22.89 3.05
N LEU A 246 21.02 21.83 3.15
CA LEU A 246 19.60 21.89 3.45
C LEU A 246 19.45 21.63 4.94
N GLU A 247 19.28 22.72 5.69
CA GLU A 247 19.06 22.64 7.12
C GLU A 247 17.67 22.09 7.43
N ASP A 248 17.59 21.24 8.46
CA ASP A 248 16.33 20.69 8.96
C ASP A 248 15.44 20.07 7.87
N ALA A 249 16.08 19.38 6.91
CA ALA A 249 15.47 18.88 5.69
C ALA A 249 14.43 17.78 5.93
N PHE A 250 14.60 16.96 6.96
CA PHE A 250 13.67 15.85 7.24
C PHE A 250 13.61 15.54 8.74
N THR A 251 12.45 15.08 9.22
CA THR A 251 12.23 14.71 10.61
C THR A 251 11.89 13.22 10.75
N PHE A 252 12.63 12.48 11.56
CA PHE A 252 12.20 11.18 12.06
C PHE A 252 11.60 11.31 13.45
N ILE A 253 10.49 10.62 13.68
CA ILE A 253 9.82 10.54 14.98
C ILE A 253 9.88 9.08 15.39
N VAL A 254 10.70 8.76 16.39
CA VAL A 254 10.76 7.41 16.96
C VAL A 254 9.68 7.33 18.02
N ASP A 255 8.68 6.47 17.78
CA ASP A 255 7.57 6.22 18.68
C ASP A 255 8.03 5.36 19.88
N GLU A 256 7.26 5.39 20.98
CA GLU A 256 7.50 4.58 22.19
C GLU A 256 7.14 3.09 22.00
#